data_AF-A0A840NU70-F1
#
_entry.id   AF-A0A840NU70-F1
#
_cell.length_a   1.000
_cell.length_b   1.000
_cell.length_c   1.000
_cell.angle_alpha   90.00
_cell.angle_beta   90.00
_cell.angle_gamma   90.00
#
_symmetry.space_group_name_H-M   'P 1'
#
loop_
_entity.id
_entity.type
_entity.pdbx_description
1 polymer ?
#
loop_
_entity_poly.entity_id
_entity_poly.type
_entity_poly.pdbx_seq_one_letter_code
_entity_poly.pdbx_strand_id
1 'polypeptide(L)'
;MADAGYNMGALETCRSALEGKAGPVGAIGDGFENQHVDAAIFGELDAAAGLASAITNLDGVAKAQFDGAEQLLRGVSGALDAVRTSVEEIERTNADSLRI
;
A
#
# COMPACT_ATOMS: atom_id res chain seq x y z
N MET A 1 36.97 4.16 -8.83
CA MET A 1 35.91 3.14 -8.74
C MET A 1 34.62 3.88 -8.97
N ALA A 2 33.90 3.57 -10.05
CA ALA A 2 32.65 4.26 -10.35
C ALA A 2 31.61 3.82 -9.32
N ASP A 3 31.44 4.65 -8.29
CA ASP A 3 30.28 4.67 -7.41
C ASP A 3 29.08 4.92 -8.33
N ALA A 4 28.48 3.85 -8.84
CA ALA A 4 27.22 3.96 -9.57
C ALA A 4 26.23 4.48 -8.53
N GLY A 5 25.95 5.79 -8.59
CA GLY A 5 25.31 6.63 -7.58
C GLY A 5 23.89 6.21 -7.21
N TYR A 6 23.75 5.02 -6.65
CA TYR A 6 22.55 4.55 -5.99
C TYR A 6 22.73 4.83 -4.50
N ASN A 7 22.03 5.85 -4.02
CA ASN A 7 21.94 6.10 -2.59
C ASN A 7 21.09 4.99 -1.95
N MET A 8 21.70 3.83 -1.71
CA MET A 8 21.03 2.66 -1.12
C MET A 8 20.40 2.98 0.24
N GLY A 9 21.00 3.92 0.98
CA GLY A 9 20.40 4.45 2.21
C GLY A 9 19.11 5.22 1.95
N ALA A 10 19.02 5.99 0.87
CA ALA A 10 17.78 6.67 0.47
C ALA A 10 16.71 5.69 -0.03
N LEU A 11 17.10 4.62 -0.73
CA LEU A 11 16.17 3.56 -1.14
C LEU A 11 15.59 2.82 0.07
N GLU A 12 16.42 2.48 1.06
CA GLU A 12 15.97 1.86 2.31
C GLU A 12 15.09 2.81 3.13
N THR A 13 15.44 4.10 3.17
CA THR A 13 14.61 5.13 3.82
C THR A 13 13.24 5.24 3.14
N CYS A 14 13.20 5.21 1.80
CA CYS A 14 11.94 5.22 1.05
C CYS A 14 11.12 3.94 1.30
N ARG A 15 11.75 2.76 1.25
CA ARG A 15 11.11 1.47 1.54
C ARG A 15 10.48 1.47 2.94
N SER A 16 11.25 1.86 3.94
CA SER A 16 10.79 1.93 5.34
C SER A 16 9.65 2.94 5.52
N ALA A 17 9.74 4.11 4.86
CA ALA A 17 8.66 5.09 4.87
C ALA A 17 7.37 4.55 4.25
N LEU A 18 7.46 3.82 3.12
CA LEU A 18 6.31 3.22 2.44
C LEU A 18 5.68 2.09 3.27
N GLU A 19 6.50 1.21 3.86
CA GLU A 19 6.02 0.18 4.80
C GLU A 19 5.31 0.80 6.00
N GLY A 20 5.85 1.90 6.55
CA GLY A 20 5.23 2.66 7.63
C GLY A 20 3.91 3.35 7.26
N LYS A 21 3.59 3.48 5.96
CA LYS A 21 2.31 4.01 5.47
C LYS A 21 1.33 2.91 5.06
N ALA A 22 1.82 1.78 4.56
CA ALA A 22 0.97 0.66 4.12
C ALA A 22 0.09 0.11 5.26
N GLY A 23 0.68 -0.12 6.44
CA GLY A 23 -0.06 -0.63 7.61
C GLY A 23 -1.21 0.29 8.05
N PRO A 24 -0.98 1.60 8.27
CA PRO A 24 -2.05 2.54 8.58
C PRO A 24 -3.13 2.66 7.49
N VAL A 25 -2.76 2.56 6.21
CA VAL A 25 -3.72 2.59 5.10
C VAL A 25 -4.62 1.37 5.11
N GLY A 26 -4.05 0.18 5.31
CA GLY A 26 -4.81 -1.05 5.50
C GLY A 26 -5.74 -0.97 6.71
N ALA A 27 -5.24 -0.48 7.85
CA ALA A 27 -6.04 -0.33 9.07
C ALA A 27 -7.22 0.65 8.90
N ILE A 28 -7.09 1.68 8.05
CA ILE A 28 -8.21 2.56 7.69
C ILE A 28 -9.21 1.80 6.82
N GLY A 29 -8.73 1.04 5.82
CA GLY A 29 -9.56 0.20 4.96
C GLY A 29 -10.32 -0.89 5.72
N ASP A 30 -9.71 -1.48 6.75
CA ASP A 30 -10.33 -2.44 7.65
C ASP A 30 -11.49 -1.83 8.45
N GLY A 31 -11.47 -0.52 8.70
CA GLY A 31 -12.58 0.20 9.32
C GLY A 31 -13.85 0.26 8.45
N PHE A 32 -13.73 0.04 7.14
CA PHE A 32 -14.85 -0.09 6.21
C PHE A 32 -15.12 -1.60 6.02
N GLU A 33 -16.07 -2.16 6.78
CA GLU A 33 -16.34 -3.61 6.86
C GLU A 33 -17.52 -4.08 5.98
N ASN A 34 -17.90 -3.31 4.95
CA ASN A 34 -19.20 -3.43 4.29
C ASN A 34 -20.35 -3.36 5.31
N GLN A 35 -20.29 -2.36 6.20
CA GLN A 35 -21.31 -2.20 7.22
C GLN A 35 -22.66 -1.99 6.53
N HIS A 36 -23.60 -2.89 6.82
CA HIS A 36 -24.96 -2.74 6.35
C HIS A 36 -25.64 -1.65 7.17
N VAL A 37 -25.96 -0.53 6.52
CA VAL A 37 -26.73 0.53 7.17
C VAL A 37 -28.20 0.17 7.11
N ASP A 38 -28.83 0.02 8.28
CA ASP A 38 -30.27 -0.22 8.36
C ASP A 38 -31.04 1.06 8.00
N ALA A 39 -32.00 0.94 7.10
CA ALA A 39 -32.86 2.05 6.70
C ALA A 39 -33.68 2.62 7.87
N ALA A 40 -33.98 1.80 8.89
CA ALA A 40 -34.70 2.21 10.09
C ALA A 40 -33.99 3.32 10.88
N ILE A 41 -32.66 3.47 10.72
CA ILE A 41 -31.88 4.55 11.34
C ILE A 41 -32.34 5.93 10.81
N PHE A 42 -32.87 5.97 9.59
CA PHE A 42 -33.41 7.19 8.96
C PHE A 42 -34.91 7.39 9.23
N GLY A 43 -35.56 6.49 10.00
CA GLY A 43 -36.99 6.57 10.31
C GLY A 43 -37.91 6.33 9.11
N GLU A 44 -39.10 6.91 9.13
CA GLU A 44 -40.13 6.76 8.07
C GLU A 44 -39.87 7.65 6.84
N LEU A 45 -38.61 7.95 6.52
CA LEU A 45 -38.31 8.62 5.25
C LEU A 45 -38.60 7.65 4.09
N ASP A 46 -39.39 8.07 3.11
CA ASP A 46 -39.57 7.33 1.85
C ASP A 46 -38.23 7.04 1.16
N ALA A 47 -37.24 7.92 1.33
CA ALA A 47 -35.89 7.78 0.80
C ALA A 47 -34.91 7.02 1.73
N ALA A 48 -35.34 6.57 2.91
CA ALA A 48 -34.49 5.93 3.91
C ALA A 48 -33.73 4.71 3.37
N ALA A 49 -34.41 3.86 2.59
CA ALA A 49 -33.78 2.70 1.96
C ALA A 49 -32.73 3.10 0.90
N GLY A 50 -32.97 4.18 0.16
CA GLY A 50 -32.02 4.72 -0.81
C GLY A 50 -30.77 5.29 -0.14
N LEU A 51 -30.94 6.00 0.97
CA LEU A 51 -29.83 6.54 1.77
C LEU A 51 -28.98 5.43 2.40
N ALA A 52 -29.63 4.44 3.00
CA ALA A 52 -28.98 3.25 3.54
C ALA A 52 -28.14 2.51 2.48
N SER A 53 -28.70 2.32 1.29
CA SER A 53 -27.99 1.70 0.16
C SER A 53 -26.81 2.55 -0.32
N ALA A 54 -26.97 3.88 -0.42
CA ALA A 54 -25.90 4.78 -0.84
C ALA A 54 -24.72 4.77 0.15
N ILE A 55 -25.00 4.74 1.46
CA ILE A 55 -23.95 4.68 2.49
C ILE A 55 -23.26 3.31 2.49
N THR A 56 -24.01 2.22 2.35
CA THR A 56 -23.44 0.87 2.23
C THR A 56 -22.53 0.78 0.99
N ASN A 57 -22.93 1.38 -0.13
CA ASN A 57 -22.09 1.44 -1.34
C ASN A 57 -20.85 2.31 -1.14
N LEU A 58 -20.96 3.45 -0.45
CA LEU A 58 -19.82 4.29 -0.11
C LEU A 58 -18.81 3.53 0.75
N ASP A 59 -19.27 2.78 1.75
CA ASP A 59 -18.45 1.95 2.62
C ASP A 59 -17.66 0.91 1.81
N GLY A 60 -18.34 0.16 0.94
CA GLY A 60 -17.69 -0.82 0.06
C GLY A 60 -16.70 -0.22 -0.93
N VAL A 61 -17.02 0.94 -1.53
CA VAL A 61 -16.09 1.65 -2.43
C VAL A 61 -14.87 2.16 -1.66
N ALA A 62 -15.06 2.73 -0.47
CA ALA A 62 -13.98 3.22 0.36
C ALA A 62 -13.01 2.08 0.74
N LYS A 63 -13.54 0.94 1.19
CA LYS A 63 -12.74 -0.27 1.46
C LYS A 63 -11.87 -0.64 0.27
N ALA A 64 -12.47 -0.78 -0.92
CA ALA A 64 -11.75 -1.19 -2.12
C ALA A 64 -10.62 -0.23 -2.50
N GLN A 65 -10.81 1.08 -2.29
CA GLN A 65 -9.77 2.08 -2.56
C GLN A 65 -8.60 1.97 -1.56
N PHE A 66 -8.88 1.78 -0.27
CA PHE A 66 -7.83 1.62 0.75
C PHE A 66 -7.06 0.31 0.58
N ASP A 67 -7.74 -0.80 0.27
CA ASP A 67 -7.10 -2.08 -0.04
C ASP A 67 -6.18 -1.96 -1.27
N GLY A 68 -6.64 -1.29 -2.33
CA GLY A 68 -5.84 -1.03 -3.52
C GLY A 68 -4.62 -0.14 -3.24
N ALA A 69 -4.78 0.89 -2.40
CA ALA A 69 -3.69 1.76 -1.98
C ALA A 69 -2.65 1.00 -1.15
N GLU A 70 -3.07 0.14 -0.22
CA GLU A 70 -2.15 -0.72 0.53
C GLU A 70 -1.36 -1.64 -0.39
N GLN A 71 -2.02 -2.31 -1.34
CA GLN A 71 -1.37 -3.19 -2.31
C GLN A 71 -0.32 -2.46 -3.15
N LEU A 72 -0.63 -1.24 -3.60
CA LEU A 72 0.32 -0.42 -4.34
C LEU A 72 1.55 -0.06 -3.48
N LEU A 73 1.35 0.37 -2.23
CA LEU A 73 2.45 0.70 -1.32
C LEU A 73 3.35 -0.52 -1.05
N ARG A 74 2.75 -1.69 -0.81
CA ARG A 74 3.50 -2.95 -0.64
C ARG A 74 4.23 -3.36 -1.92
N GLY A 75 3.60 -3.16 -3.09
CA GLY A 75 4.20 -3.44 -4.39
C GLY A 75 5.44 -2.59 -4.66
N VAL A 76 5.37 -1.29 -4.35
CA VAL A 76 6.53 -0.38 -4.48
C VAL A 76 7.64 -0.79 -3.51
N SER A 77 7.32 -1.13 -2.25
CA SER A 77 8.32 -1.63 -1.30
C SER A 77 9.02 -2.90 -1.80
N GLY A 78 8.27 -3.84 -2.39
CA GLY A 78 8.84 -5.05 -3.00
C GLY A 78 9.73 -4.76 -4.22
N ALA A 79 9.33 -3.80 -5.06
CA ALA A 79 10.15 -3.37 -6.19
C ALA A 79 11.47 -2.71 -5.75
N LEU A 80 11.43 -1.89 -4.70
CA LEU A 80 12.63 -1.28 -4.12
C LEU A 80 13.58 -2.33 -3.52
N ASP A 81 13.05 -3.35 -2.86
CA ASP A 81 13.82 -4.48 -2.33
C ASP A 81 14.50 -5.31 -3.43
N ALA A 82 13.78 -5.56 -4.55
CA ALA A 82 14.34 -6.25 -5.71
C ALA A 82 15.48 -5.47 -6.38
N VAL A 83 15.33 -4.14 -6.50
CA VAL A 83 16.40 -3.26 -7.00
C VAL A 83 17.62 -3.35 -6.10
N ARG A 84 17.43 -3.28 -4.78
CA ARG A 84 18.51 -3.42 -3.80
C ARG A 84 19.25 -4.75 -3.94
N THR A 85 18.52 -5.86 -3.97
CA THR A 85 19.09 -7.21 -4.12
C THR A 85 19.90 -7.32 -5.40
N SER A 86 19.39 -6.78 -6.50
CA SER A 86 20.08 -6.80 -7.81
C SER A 86 21.39 -6.01 -7.78
N VAL A 87 21.40 -4.82 -7.13
CA VAL A 87 22.61 -4.01 -6.99
C VAL A 87 23.66 -4.72 -6.15
N GLU A 88 23.27 -5.27 -4.98
CA GLU A 88 24.18 -6.02 -4.10
C GLU A 88 24.78 -7.27 -4.81
N GLU A 89 23.99 -7.94 -5.66
CA GLU A 89 24.45 -9.08 -6.44
C GLU A 89 25.47 -8.66 -7.52
N ILE A 90 25.18 -7.60 -8.27
CA ILE A 90 26.10 -7.05 -9.28
C ILE A 90 27.42 -6.62 -8.65
N GLU A 91 27.38 -5.94 -7.49
CA GLU A 91 28.58 -5.54 -6.76
C GLU A 91 29.41 -6.74 -6.31
N ARG A 92 28.76 -7.80 -5.79
CA ARG A 92 29.42 -9.04 -5.40
C ARG A 92 30.09 -9.72 -6.59
N THR A 93 29.39 -9.87 -7.71
CA THR A 93 29.93 -10.48 -8.92
C THR A 93 31.11 -9.70 -9.48
N ASN A 94 31.04 -8.36 -9.46
CA ASN A 94 32.14 -7.50 -9.90
C ASN A 94 33.35 -7.62 -8.97
N ALA A 95 33.13 -7.64 -7.65
CA ALA A 95 34.21 -7.80 -6.68
C ALA A 95 34.91 -9.17 -6.82
N ASP A 96 34.15 -10.23 -7.10
CA ASP A 96 34.70 -11.58 -7.31
C ASP A 96 35.50 -11.66 -8.63
N SER A 97 34.99 -11.02 -9.69
CA SER A 97 35.65 -10.94 -11.00
C SER A 97 36.97 -10.14 -10.97
N LEU A 98 37.12 -9.21 -10.02
CA LEU A 98 38.33 -8.41 -9.82
C LEU A 98 39.36 -9.05 -8.87
N ARG A 99 39.00 -10.15 -8.19
CA ARG A 99 39.91 -10.92 -7.31
C ARG A 99 40.62 -12.06 -8.02
N ILE A 100 40.30 -12.30 -9.30
CA ILE A 100 40.94 -13.27 -10.20
C ILE A 100 42.01 -12.56 -11.03
#